data_AF-A0A3M1MYC2-F1
#
_entry.id   AF-A0A3M1MYC2-F1
#
_cell.length_a   1.000
_cell.length_b   1.000
_cell.length_c   1.000
_cell.angle_alpha   90.00
_cell.angle_beta   90.00
_cell.angle_gamma   90.00
#
_symmetry.space_group_name_H-M   'P 1'
#
loop_
_entity.id
_entity.type
_entity.pdbx_description
1 polymer ?
#
loop_
_entity_poly.entity_id
_entity_poly.type
_entity_poly.pdbx_seq_one_letter_code
_entity_poly.pdbx_strand_id
1 'polypeptide(L)' 'MSVARVVYRVRQFWLALTSAPDEIQLQEARRVLSPALMSLFLRMTPDEQAHALRVLQTLRSQG' A
#
# COMPACT_ATOMS: atom_id res chain seq x y z
N MET A 1 -13.39 28.17 -4.94
CA MET A 1 -12.80 26.94 -5.51
C MET A 1 -13.91 26.17 -6.22
N SER A 2 -13.71 25.73 -7.47
CA SER A 2 -14.79 25.10 -8.25
C SER A 2 -15.09 23.68 -7.75
N VAL A 3 -16.39 23.36 -7.62
CA VAL A 3 -16.93 22.08 -7.11
C VAL A 3 -16.31 20.86 -7.81
N ALA A 4 -16.02 20.98 -9.11
CA ALA A 4 -15.36 19.94 -9.91
C ALA A 4 -13.97 19.53 -9.37
N ARG A 5 -13.22 20.49 -8.82
CA ARG A 5 -11.85 20.26 -8.31
C ARG A 5 -11.87 19.55 -6.94
N VAL A 6 -12.92 19.80 -6.14
CA VAL A 6 -13.13 19.12 -4.84
C VAL A 6 -13.53 17.67 -5.08
N VAL A 7 -14.49 17.41 -5.97
CA VAL A 7 -14.90 16.04 -6.35
C VAL A 7 -13.72 15.25 -6.92
N TYR A 8 -12.90 15.88 -7.77
CA TYR A 8 -11.70 15.25 -8.31
C TYR A 8 -10.69 14.86 -7.22
N ARG A 9 -10.42 15.76 -6.27
CA ARG A 9 -9.50 15.46 -5.16
C ARG A 9 -10.04 14.42 -4.19
N VAL A 10 -11.34 14.42 -3.92
CA VAL A 10 -12.00 13.39 -3.11
C VAL A 10 -11.89 12.05 -3.81
N ARG A 11 -12.12 11.97 -5.13
CA ARG A 11 -11.95 10.73 -5.90
C ARG A 11 -10.50 10.24 -5.93
N GLN A 12 -9.53 11.15 -6.07
CA GLN A 12 -8.11 10.82 -6.02
C GLN A 12 -7.69 10.35 -4.62
N PHE A 13 -8.23 10.98 -3.57
CA PHE A 13 -8.03 10.56 -2.17
C PHE A 13 -8.63 9.18 -1.92
N TRP A 14 -9.82 8.89 -2.46
CA TRP A 14 -10.43 7.56 -2.39
C TRP A 14 -9.66 6.53 -3.21
N LEU A 15 -9.14 6.88 -4.39
CA LEU A 15 -8.28 5.99 -5.20
C LEU A 15 -6.97 5.62 -4.48
N ALA A 16 -6.35 6.60 -3.82
CA ALA A 16 -5.20 6.37 -2.94
C ALA A 16 -5.59 5.50 -1.73
N LEU A 17 -6.71 5.81 -1.05
CA LEU A 17 -7.20 4.98 0.06
C LEU A 17 -7.58 3.55 -0.34
N THR A 18 -8.05 3.32 -1.57
CA THR A 18 -8.40 1.98 -2.09
C THR A 18 -7.20 1.18 -2.57
N SER A 19 -6.00 1.76 -2.56
CA SER A 19 -4.75 1.05 -2.91
C SER A 19 -4.16 0.29 -1.72
N ALA A 20 -4.98 -0.03 -0.71
CA ALA A 20 -4.56 -0.83 0.42
C ALA A 20 -4.12 -2.24 -0.02
N PRO A 21 -3.09 -2.82 0.61
CA PRO A 21 -2.68 -4.17 0.31
C PRO A 21 -3.83 -5.17 0.50
N ASP A 22 -3.97 -6.11 -0.41
CA ASP A 22 -4.89 -7.23 -0.23
C ASP A 22 -4.34 -8.27 0.76
N GLU A 23 -5.16 -9.24 1.17
CA GLU A 23 -4.75 -10.25 2.16
C GLU A 23 -3.61 -11.14 1.64
N ILE A 24 -3.52 -11.36 0.33
CA ILE A 24 -2.44 -12.16 -0.28
C ILE A 24 -1.11 -11.42 -0.14
N GLN A 25 -1.12 -10.13 -0.45
CA GLN A 25 0.01 -9.21 -0.31
C GLN A 25 0.45 -9.09 1.17
N LEU A 26 -0.50 -9.04 2.11
CA LEU A 26 -0.19 -9.07 3.55
C LEU A 26 0.41 -10.40 4.01
N GLN A 27 -0.03 -11.53 3.46
CA GLN A 27 0.61 -12.82 3.73
C GLN A 27 2.05 -12.85 3.23
N GLU A 28 2.35 -12.25 2.08
CA GLU A 28 3.73 -12.15 1.61
C GLU A 28 4.59 -11.31 2.55
N ALA A 29 4.06 -10.19 3.05
CA ALA A 29 4.72 -9.37 4.05
C ALA A 29 5.06 -10.17 5.31
N ARG A 30 4.12 -10.97 5.82
CA ARG A 30 4.30 -11.83 7.00
C ARG A 30 5.35 -12.92 6.82
N ARG A 31 5.60 -13.36 5.59
CA ARG A 31 6.65 -14.36 5.29
C ARG A 31 8.07 -13.79 5.31
N VAL A 32 8.21 -12.48 5.10
CA VAL A 32 9.51 -11.80 5.01
C VAL A 32 9.83 -11.03 6.30
N LEU A 33 8.82 -10.40 6.89
CA LEU A 33 8.98 -9.54 8.04
C LEU A 33 8.83 -10.35 9.34
N SER A 34 9.68 -10.06 10.32
CA SER A 34 9.46 -10.51 11.69
C SER A 34 8.20 -9.84 12.27
N PRO A 35 7.58 -10.38 13.34
CA PRO A 35 6.37 -9.78 13.92
C PRO A 35 6.52 -8.31 14.34
N ALA A 36 7.71 -7.91 14.81
CA ALA A 36 8.01 -6.53 15.16
C ALA A 36 8.03 -5.61 13.92
N LEU A 37 8.64 -6.07 12.82
CA LEU A 37 8.68 -5.34 11.55
C LEU A 37 7.31 -5.30 10.87
N MET A 38 6.52 -6.38 10.99
CA MET A 38 5.14 -6.40 10.52
C MET A 38 4.28 -5.36 11.25
N SER A 39 4.51 -5.19 12.56
CA SER A 39 3.81 -4.17 13.35
C SER A 39 4.18 -2.74 12.93
N LEU A 40 5.41 -2.51 12.47
CA LEU A 40 5.82 -1.23 11.89
C LEU A 40 5.21 -1.03 10.51
N PHE A 41 5.22 -2.06 9.67
CA PHE A 41 4.65 -2.04 8.33
C PHE A 41 3.16 -1.69 8.35
N LEU A 42 2.39 -2.27 9.26
CA LEU A 42 0.95 -1.97 9.41
C LEU A 42 0.64 -0.55 9.87
N ARG A 43 1.63 0.19 10.39
CA ARG A 43 1.48 1.62 10.77
C ARG A 43 1.74 2.56 9.61
N MET A 44 2.32 2.08 8.50
CA MET A 44 2.53 2.88 7.29
C MET A 44 1.19 3.19 6.62
N THR A 45 1.14 4.22 5.79
CA THR A 45 -0.07 4.50 5.00
C THR A 45 -0.32 3.37 3.99
N PRO A 46 -1.59 3.12 3.60
CA PRO A 46 -1.92 2.08 2.61
C PRO A 46 -1.10 2.17 1.31
N ASP A 47 -0.86 3.39 0.81
CA ASP A 47 -0.05 3.65 -0.38
C ASP A 47 1.41 3.21 -0.20
N GLU A 48 2.02 3.54 0.94
CA GLU A 48 3.40 3.15 1.24
C GLU A 48 3.54 1.64 1.38
N GLN A 49 2.56 0.99 2.03
CA GLN A 49 2.51 -0.47 2.13
C GLN A 49 2.44 -1.12 0.74
N ALA A 50 1.54 -0.65 -0.13
CA ALA A 50 1.39 -1.17 -1.48
C ALA A 50 2.60 -0.86 -2.38
N HIS A 51 3.28 0.27 -2.16
CA HIS A 51 4.53 0.58 -2.84
C HIS A 51 5.64 -0.39 -2.44
N ALA A 52 5.86 -0.61 -1.14
CA ALA A 52 6.88 -1.52 -0.63
C ALA A 52 6.67 -2.96 -1.12
N LEU A 53 5.42 -3.44 -1.17
CA LEU A 53 5.12 -4.78 -1.66
C LEU A 53 5.34 -4.93 -3.18
N ARG A 54 5.04 -3.89 -3.97
CA ARG A 54 5.41 -3.87 -5.40
C ARG A 54 6.92 -3.94 -5.61
N VAL A 55 7.70 -3.22 -4.79
CA VAL A 55 9.17 -3.30 -4.84
C VAL A 55 9.63 -4.72 -4.51
N LEU A 56 9.12 -5.33 -3.44
CA LEU A 56 9.44 -6.70 -3.06
C LEU A 56 9.14 -7.70 -4.18
N GLN A 57 7.96 -7.60 -4.80
CA GLN A 57 7.56 -8.46 -5.90
C GLN A 57 8.48 -8.29 -7.12
N THR A 58 8.82 -7.05 -7.46
CA THR A 58 9.74 -6.73 -8.57
C THR A 58 11.11 -7.36 -8.34
N LEU A 59 11.67 -7.21 -7.13
CA LEU A 59 12.95 -7.80 -6.75
C LEU A 59 12.94 -9.33 -6.86
N ARG A 60 11.84 -9.98 -6.43
CA ARG A 60 11.68 -11.44 -6.56
C ARG A 60 11.55 -11.93 -8.01
N SER A 61 10.99 -11.10 -8.90
CA SER A 61 10.82 -11.45 -10.31
C SER A 61 12.08 -11.26 -11.16
N GLN A 62 13.02 -10.41 -10.69
CA GLN A 62 14.21 -10.00 -11.45
C GLN A 62 15.53 -10.49 -10.85
N GLY A 63 15.53 -11.01 -9.62
CA GLY A 63 16.69 -11.63 -8.96
C GLY A 63 16.59 -13.15 -8.97
#